data_AF-A0A359HEF5-F1
#
_entry.id   AF-A0A359HEF5-F1
#
_cell.length_a   1.000
_cell.length_b   1.000
_cell.length_c   1.000
_cell.angle_alpha   90.00
_cell.angle_beta   90.00
_cell.angle_gamma   90.00
#
_symmetry.space_group_name_H-M   'P 1'
#
loop_
_entity.id
_entity.type
_entity.pdbx_description
1 polymer ?
#
loop_
_entity_poly.entity_id
_entity_poly.type
_entity_poly.pdbx_seq_one_letter_code
_entity_poly.pdbx_strand_id
1 'polypeptide(L)'
;MKLAISGKGGVGKTTLSALLAQAYADVGREVLAVDADPSPCLAGALGFPDELRAQLKPIAEMDALIEERTGAKPGSIGGFFTINPRVDDIPERFSVLHRGVRLLESGSVDLGGSGCICPEGAMLNTLFTHLIFRDDDVLILDMYAGVEHL
;
A
#
# COMPACT_ATOMS: atom_id res chain seq x y z
N MET A 1 1.44 16.83 -3.48
CA MET A 1 1.68 16.85 -2.01
C MET A 1 1.84 15.42 -1.54
N LYS A 2 2.83 15.10 -0.69
CA LYS A 2 3.07 13.72 -0.23
C LYS A 2 3.16 13.72 1.30
N LEU A 3 2.35 12.90 1.98
CA LEU A 3 2.27 12.82 3.43
C LEU A 3 2.46 11.36 3.87
N ALA A 4 3.36 11.13 4.82
CA ALA A 4 3.50 9.85 5.51
C ALA A 4 3.14 10.02 6.98
N ILE A 5 2.22 9.21 7.49
CA ILE A 5 1.70 9.28 8.85
C ILE A 5 2.10 8.01 9.59
N SER A 6 3.01 8.15 10.55
CA SER A 6 3.50 7.05 11.40
C SER A 6 3.50 7.47 12.87
N GLY A 7 3.64 6.48 13.76
CA GLY A 7 3.60 6.65 15.21
C GLY A 7 3.04 5.43 15.94
N LYS A 8 3.03 5.47 17.27
CA LYS A 8 2.64 4.33 18.12
C LYS A 8 1.22 3.82 17.81
N GLY A 9 0.97 2.54 18.07
CA GLY A 9 -0.37 1.96 18.00
C GLY A 9 -1.38 2.71 18.88
N GLY A 10 -2.59 2.93 18.37
CA GLY A 10 -3.69 3.55 19.12
C GLY A 10 -3.70 5.08 19.22
N VAL A 11 -2.74 5.80 18.63
CA VAL A 11 -2.70 7.29 18.68
C VAL A 11 -3.64 7.99 17.68
N GLY A 12 -4.45 7.23 16.92
CA GLY A 12 -5.41 7.78 15.96
C GLY A 12 -4.85 8.09 14.56
N LYS A 13 -3.74 7.47 14.17
CA LYS A 13 -3.08 7.70 12.86
C LYS A 13 -4.02 7.48 11.68
N THR A 14 -4.59 6.28 11.58
CA THR A 14 -5.53 5.90 10.51
C THR A 14 -6.73 6.83 10.46
N THR A 15 -7.22 7.29 11.61
CA THR A 15 -8.29 8.29 11.67
C THR A 15 -7.84 9.63 11.09
N LEU A 16 -6.65 10.11 11.45
CA LEU A 16 -6.08 11.32 10.88
C LEU A 16 -5.85 11.18 9.36
N SER A 17 -5.29 10.04 8.92
CA SER A 17 -5.07 9.69 7.52
C SER A 17 -6.38 9.73 6.72
N ALA A 18 -7.44 9.11 7.24
CA ALA A 18 -8.76 9.10 6.61
C ALA A 18 -9.38 10.51 6.51
N LEU A 19 -9.31 11.29 7.60
CA LEU A 19 -9.84 12.65 7.63
C LEU A 19 -9.11 13.58 6.66
N LEU A 20 -7.78 13.48 6.59
CA LEU A 20 -6.98 14.25 5.64
C LEU A 20 -7.28 13.85 4.20
N ALA A 21 -7.37 12.55 3.92
CA ALA A 21 -7.70 12.05 2.59
C ALA A 21 -9.06 12.57 2.12
N GLN A 22 -10.09 12.45 2.98
CA GLN A 22 -11.42 12.95 2.64
C GLN A 22 -11.43 14.48 2.51
N ALA A 23 -10.75 15.22 3.38
CA ALA A 23 -10.69 16.67 3.31
C ALA A 23 -10.06 17.17 2.00
N TYR A 24 -9.00 16.50 1.51
CA TYR A 24 -8.41 16.84 0.21
C TYR A 24 -9.33 16.45 -0.97
N ALA A 25 -10.00 15.31 -0.89
CA ALA A 25 -10.96 14.89 -1.91
C ALA A 25 -12.18 15.85 -1.98
N ASP A 26 -12.68 16.32 -0.83
CA ASP A 26 -13.82 17.23 -0.74
C ASP A 26 -13.53 18.61 -1.37
N VAL A 27 -12.26 19.04 -1.41
CA VAL A 27 -11.83 20.25 -2.12
C VAL A 27 -11.38 19.99 -3.56
N GLY A 28 -11.71 18.81 -4.10
CA GLY A 28 -11.53 18.47 -5.52
C GLY A 28 -10.12 18.02 -5.91
N ARG A 29 -9.26 17.63 -4.96
CA ARG A 29 -7.93 17.10 -5.26
C ARG A 29 -8.01 15.61 -5.58
N GLU A 30 -7.11 15.16 -6.44
CA GLU A 30 -6.91 13.73 -6.67
C GLU A 30 -6.11 13.13 -5.51
N VAL A 31 -6.72 12.23 -4.75
CA VAL A 31 -6.14 11.62 -3.55
C VAL A 31 -5.89 10.14 -3.77
N LEU A 32 -4.63 9.73 -3.61
CA LEU A 32 -4.24 8.34 -3.42
C LEU A 32 -3.89 8.13 -1.94
N ALA A 33 -4.66 7.28 -1.28
CA ALA A 33 -4.39 6.81 0.08
C ALA A 33 -3.84 5.38 0.01
N VAL A 34 -2.75 5.11 0.73
CA VAL A 34 -2.15 3.78 0.83
C VAL A 34 -2.18 3.33 2.27
N ASP A 35 -2.80 2.17 2.51
CA ASP A 35 -2.72 1.47 3.79
C ASP A 35 -1.50 0.54 3.76
N ALA A 36 -0.52 0.85 4.61
CA ALA A 36 0.72 0.10 4.79
C ALA A 36 0.81 -0.52 6.20
N ASP A 37 -0.35 -0.79 6.81
CA ASP A 37 -0.46 -1.54 8.06
C ASP A 37 -0.66 -3.05 7.77
N PRO A 38 -0.03 -3.98 8.53
CA PRO A 38 -0.36 -5.41 8.50
C PRO A 38 -1.84 -5.72 8.69
N SER A 39 -2.55 -4.87 9.42
CA SER A 39 -3.96 -5.04 9.75
C SER A 39 -4.76 -3.85 9.19
N PRO A 40 -5.08 -3.83 7.89
CA PRO A 40 -5.59 -2.65 7.21
C PRO A 40 -6.92 -2.19 7.81
N CYS A 41 -6.96 -0.91 8.18
CA CYS A 41 -8.11 -0.28 8.85
C CYS A 41 -8.60 0.95 8.09
N LEU A 42 -7.85 1.46 7.11
CA LEU A 42 -8.11 2.72 6.46
C LEU A 42 -9.39 2.69 5.61
N ALA A 43 -9.69 1.56 4.96
CA ALA A 43 -10.94 1.37 4.21
C ALA A 43 -12.19 1.59 5.09
N GLY A 44 -12.16 1.05 6.31
CA GLY A 44 -13.25 1.22 7.29
C GLY A 44 -13.34 2.65 7.79
N ALA A 45 -12.20 3.30 8.07
CA ALA A 45 -12.14 4.68 8.51
C ALA A 45 -12.65 5.67 7.43
N LEU A 46 -12.43 5.35 6.15
CA LEU A 46 -12.94 6.10 5.00
C LEU A 46 -14.42 5.78 4.67
N GLY A 47 -15.01 4.78 5.35
CA GLY A 47 -16.40 4.40 5.17
C GLY A 47 -16.69 3.67 3.86
N PHE A 48 -15.71 2.92 3.33
CA PHE A 48 -15.94 2.07 2.15
C PHE A 48 -17.06 1.05 2.46
N PRO A 49 -18.03 0.87 1.55
CA PRO A 49 -19.04 -0.17 1.68
C PRO A 49 -18.42 -1.56 1.46
N ASP A 50 -19.03 -2.59 2.03
CA ASP A 50 -18.47 -3.94 2.05
C ASP A 50 -18.18 -4.51 0.64
N GLU A 51 -18.98 -4.15 -0.36
CA GLU A 51 -18.77 -4.57 -1.76
C GLU A 51 -17.50 -3.97 -2.37
N LEU A 52 -17.12 -2.75 -1.98
CA LEU A 52 -15.88 -2.11 -2.41
C LEU A 52 -14.68 -2.63 -1.60
N ARG A 53 -14.88 -2.89 -0.30
CA ARG A 53 -13.84 -3.48 0.55
C ARG A 53 -13.43 -4.87 0.08
N ALA A 54 -14.38 -5.68 -0.38
CA ALA A 54 -14.11 -7.00 -0.94
C ALA A 54 -13.24 -6.99 -2.22
N GLN A 55 -13.07 -5.84 -2.87
CA GLN A 55 -12.20 -5.67 -4.05
C GLN A 55 -10.77 -5.28 -3.67
N LEU A 56 -10.56 -4.80 -2.44
CA LEU A 56 -9.23 -4.51 -1.94
C LEU A 56 -8.52 -5.82 -1.66
N LYS A 57 -7.27 -5.91 -2.11
CA LYS A 57 -6.39 -7.02 -1.81
C LYS A 57 -4.99 -6.47 -1.56
N PRO A 58 -4.37 -6.78 -0.41
CA PRO A 58 -3.00 -6.36 -0.12
C PRO A 58 -2.02 -6.82 -1.20
N ILE A 59 -1.20 -5.90 -1.70
CA ILE A 59 -0.17 -6.21 -2.72
C ILE A 59 0.79 -7.29 -2.23
N ALA A 60 1.16 -7.26 -0.94
CA ALA A 60 2.02 -8.27 -0.32
C ALA A 60 1.46 -9.70 -0.37
N GLU A 61 0.15 -9.88 -0.54
CA GLU A 61 -0.54 -11.19 -0.57
C GLU A 61 -0.87 -11.66 -2.01
N MET A 62 -0.31 -11.00 -3.01
CA MET A 62 -0.56 -11.31 -4.43
C MET A 62 0.56 -12.16 -5.03
N ASP A 63 0.68 -13.42 -4.60
CA ASP A 63 1.78 -14.31 -5.03
C ASP A 63 2.00 -14.36 -6.54
N ALA A 64 0.92 -14.47 -7.32
CA ALA A 64 0.99 -14.53 -8.77
C ALA A 64 1.54 -13.23 -9.39
N LEU A 65 1.18 -12.07 -8.81
CA LEU A 65 1.70 -10.77 -9.25
C LEU A 65 3.17 -10.62 -8.85
N ILE A 66 3.53 -11.03 -7.62
CA ILE A 66 4.92 -11.00 -7.14
C ILE A 66 5.79 -11.88 -8.04
N GLU A 67 5.35 -13.11 -8.34
CA GLU A 67 6.06 -14.03 -9.22
C GLU A 67 6.17 -13.47 -10.66
N GLU A 68 5.08 -12.93 -11.22
CA GLU A 68 5.07 -12.27 -12.54
C GLU A 68 6.11 -11.14 -12.63
N ARG A 69 6.24 -10.33 -11.56
CA ARG A 69 7.05 -9.11 -11.58
C ARG A 69 8.49 -9.32 -11.16
N THR A 70 8.73 -10.25 -10.23
CA THR A 70 10.06 -10.50 -9.68
C THR A 70 10.76 -11.68 -10.36
N GLY A 71 10.00 -12.59 -10.98
CA GLY A 71 10.50 -13.86 -11.52
C GLY A 71 10.78 -14.91 -10.45
N ALA A 72 10.45 -14.63 -9.18
CA ALA A 72 10.67 -15.53 -8.06
C ALA A 72 9.37 -15.76 -7.30
N LYS A 73 9.12 -17.03 -6.96
CA LYS A 73 7.94 -17.40 -6.20
C LYS A 73 8.13 -17.06 -4.71
N PRO A 74 7.18 -16.38 -4.06
CA PRO A 74 7.12 -16.22 -2.60
C PRO A 74 7.44 -17.50 -1.83
N GLY A 75 8.30 -17.38 -0.81
CA GLY A 75 8.71 -18.50 0.04
C GLY A 75 9.68 -19.52 -0.59
N SER A 76 10.08 -19.36 -1.85
CA SER A 76 11.14 -20.19 -2.45
C SER A 76 12.53 -19.81 -1.93
N ILE A 77 13.38 -20.80 -1.65
CA ILE A 77 14.75 -20.60 -1.16
C ILE A 77 15.73 -20.79 -2.30
N GLY A 78 16.52 -19.76 -2.61
CA GLY A 78 17.52 -19.78 -3.66
C GLY A 78 16.92 -19.53 -5.04
N GLY A 79 17.40 -18.50 -5.73
CA GLY A 79 16.93 -18.09 -7.05
C GLY A 79 17.39 -16.67 -7.38
N PHE A 80 17.39 -16.34 -8.68
CA PHE A 80 17.52 -14.95 -9.11
C PHE A 80 16.15 -14.28 -9.04
N PHE A 81 16.09 -13.06 -8.54
CA PHE A 81 14.89 -12.25 -8.55
C PHE A 81 15.22 -10.83 -9.02
N THR A 82 14.23 -10.15 -9.57
CA THR A 82 14.35 -8.76 -10.02
C THR A 82 14.24 -7.83 -8.83
N ILE A 83 15.29 -7.04 -8.59
CA ILE A 83 15.33 -6.06 -7.48
C ILE A 83 14.45 -4.84 -7.76
N ASN A 84 14.31 -4.45 -9.04
CA ASN A 84 13.50 -3.31 -9.49
C ASN A 84 12.36 -3.79 -10.40
N PRO A 85 11.35 -4.51 -9.86
CA PRO A 85 10.21 -4.95 -10.64
C PRO A 85 9.42 -3.77 -11.20
N ARG A 86 8.72 -3.98 -12.31
CA ARG A 86 7.79 -2.99 -12.85
C ARG A 86 6.56 -2.87 -11.93
N VAL A 87 6.17 -1.65 -11.56
CA VAL A 87 5.08 -1.36 -10.60
C VAL A 87 4.14 -0.22 -11.04
N ASP A 88 4.35 0.33 -12.24
CA ASP A 88 3.72 1.56 -12.71
C ASP A 88 2.20 1.49 -12.84
N ASP A 89 1.68 0.30 -13.11
CA ASP A 89 0.25 0.00 -13.32
C ASP A 89 -0.49 -0.42 -12.05
N ILE A 90 0.23 -0.65 -10.94
CA ILE A 90 -0.37 -1.14 -9.69
C ILE A 90 -1.41 -0.15 -9.12
N PRO A 91 -1.13 1.16 -9.02
CA PRO A 91 -2.07 2.11 -8.45
C PRO A 91 -3.39 2.15 -9.20
N GLU A 92 -3.37 2.04 -10.53
CA GLU A 92 -4.58 2.06 -11.36
C GLU A 92 -5.37 0.77 -11.29
N ARG A 93 -4.68 -0.38 -11.20
CA ARG A 93 -5.31 -1.71 -11.28
C ARG A 93 -5.88 -2.21 -9.96
N PHE A 94 -5.20 -1.92 -8.85
CA PHE A 94 -5.48 -2.55 -7.56
C PHE A 94 -6.02 -1.59 -6.51
N SER A 95 -6.23 -0.32 -6.89
CA SER A 95 -6.92 0.61 -6.02
C SER A 95 -8.43 0.62 -6.26
N VAL A 96 -9.16 0.98 -5.21
CA VAL A 96 -10.61 1.13 -5.24
C VAL A 96 -10.97 2.58 -4.94
N LEU A 97 -11.84 3.17 -5.76
CA LEU A 97 -12.28 4.56 -5.61
C LEU A 97 -13.58 4.62 -4.80
N HIS A 98 -13.59 5.42 -3.74
CA HIS A 98 -14.80 5.74 -2.99
C HIS A 98 -14.75 7.20 -2.52
N ARG A 99 -15.84 7.95 -2.76
CA ARG A 99 -15.99 9.35 -2.31
C ARG A 99 -14.81 10.28 -2.67
N GLY A 100 -14.23 10.07 -3.85
CA GLY A 100 -13.10 10.87 -4.35
C GLY A 100 -11.73 10.44 -3.82
N VAL A 101 -11.66 9.43 -2.95
CA VAL A 101 -10.40 8.86 -2.45
C VAL A 101 -10.14 7.52 -3.13
N ARG A 102 -9.00 7.41 -3.80
CA ARG A 102 -8.48 6.15 -4.34
C ARG A 102 -7.67 5.46 -3.24
N LEU A 103 -8.07 4.26 -2.85
CA LEU A 103 -7.42 3.50 -1.78
C LEU A 103 -6.68 2.30 -2.34
N LEU A 104 -5.42 2.13 -1.94
CA LEU A 104 -4.57 0.97 -2.23
C LEU A 104 -4.14 0.32 -0.91
N GLU A 105 -4.27 -1.00 -0.81
CA GLU A 105 -3.73 -1.75 0.33
C GLU A 105 -2.40 -2.38 -0.09
N SER A 106 -1.31 -1.96 0.53
CA SER A 106 0.01 -2.54 0.24
C SER A 106 0.26 -3.81 1.07
N GLY A 107 -0.31 -3.88 2.27
CA GLY A 107 0.01 -4.91 3.26
C GLY A 107 1.41 -4.71 3.85
N SER A 108 1.86 -5.68 4.66
CA SER A 108 3.22 -5.70 5.20
C SER A 108 3.88 -7.04 4.97
N VAL A 109 5.21 -7.04 4.91
CA VAL A 109 5.99 -8.27 4.87
C VAL A 109 6.26 -8.74 6.30
N ASP A 110 5.75 -9.92 6.68
CA ASP A 110 6.02 -10.50 7.99
C ASP A 110 7.52 -10.86 8.11
N LEU A 111 8.19 -10.31 9.12
CA LEU A 111 9.65 -10.38 9.30
C LEU A 111 10.17 -11.74 9.85
N GLY A 112 9.34 -12.79 9.97
CA GLY A 112 9.77 -14.01 10.66
C GLY A 112 9.14 -15.33 10.20
N GLY A 113 9.99 -16.31 9.86
CA GLY A 113 9.66 -17.73 9.84
C GLY A 113 9.03 -18.30 8.56
N SER A 114 8.80 -17.50 7.52
CA SER A 114 8.02 -17.86 6.33
C SER A 114 8.84 -18.16 5.05
N GLY A 115 10.17 -18.02 5.07
CA GLY A 115 11.04 -18.26 3.91
C GLY A 115 11.77 -17.00 3.43
N CYS A 116 12.24 -16.97 2.19
CA CYS A 116 12.87 -15.79 1.61
C CYS A 116 11.80 -14.75 1.22
N ILE A 117 11.73 -13.64 1.95
CA ILE A 117 10.78 -12.53 1.77
C ILE A 117 11.28 -11.42 0.81
N CYS A 118 12.39 -11.69 0.10
CA CYS A 118 13.05 -10.70 -0.75
C CYS A 118 12.21 -10.25 -1.96
N PRO A 119 11.46 -11.14 -2.66
CA PRO A 119 10.61 -10.74 -3.78
C PRO A 119 9.52 -9.73 -3.39
N GLU A 120 8.81 -10.00 -2.29
CA GLU A 120 7.73 -9.16 -1.76
C GLU A 120 8.28 -7.80 -1.32
N GLY A 121 9.38 -7.82 -0.56
CA GLY A 121 10.05 -6.59 -0.13
C GLY A 121 10.56 -5.74 -1.29
N ALA A 122 11.17 -6.35 -2.31
CA ALA A 122 11.62 -5.64 -3.51
C ALA A 122 10.46 -4.98 -4.26
N MET A 123 9.32 -5.67 -4.36
CA MET A 123 8.12 -5.16 -5.00
C MET A 123 7.51 -3.98 -4.24
N LEU A 124 7.34 -4.10 -2.91
CA LEU A 124 6.78 -3.01 -2.10
C LEU A 124 7.70 -1.79 -2.07
N ASN A 125 9.02 -1.98 -1.92
CA ASN A 125 9.98 -0.87 -1.94
C ASN A 125 9.96 -0.13 -3.29
N THR A 126 9.88 -0.87 -4.40
CA THR A 126 9.80 -0.26 -5.72
C THR A 126 8.46 0.45 -5.92
N LEU A 127 7.36 -0.11 -5.41
CA LEU A 127 6.05 0.53 -5.42
C LEU A 127 6.04 1.84 -4.64
N PHE A 128 6.53 1.87 -3.39
CA PHE A 128 6.59 3.11 -2.61
C PHE A 128 7.47 4.16 -3.28
N THR A 129 8.63 3.76 -3.80
CA THR A 129 9.50 4.64 -4.58
C THR A 129 8.73 5.25 -5.76
N HIS A 130 8.03 4.42 -6.55
CA HIS A 130 7.21 4.89 -7.67
C HIS A 130 6.13 5.88 -7.24
N LEU A 131 5.38 5.58 -6.18
CA LEU A 131 4.30 6.43 -5.69
C LEU A 131 4.77 7.82 -5.19
N ILE A 132 5.94 7.87 -4.56
CA ILE A 132 6.54 9.13 -4.07
C ILE A 132 6.93 10.02 -5.24
N PHE A 133 7.43 9.45 -6.34
CA PHE A 133 7.88 10.20 -7.52
C PHE A 133 6.80 10.42 -8.58
N ARG A 134 5.63 9.77 -8.50
CA ARG A 134 4.49 10.07 -9.37
C ARG A 134 4.01 11.51 -9.14
N ASP A 135 3.56 12.14 -10.21
CA ASP A 135 2.97 13.50 -10.20
C ASP A 135 1.55 13.57 -9.59
N ASP A 136 1.13 12.56 -8.80
CA ASP A 136 -0.18 12.57 -8.16
C ASP A 136 -0.34 13.78 -7.22
N ASP A 137 -1.53 14.36 -7.25
CA ASP A 137 -1.82 15.64 -6.61
C ASP A 137 -1.72 15.56 -5.07
N VAL A 138 -2.23 14.47 -4.46
CA VAL A 138 -2.09 14.15 -3.04
C VAL A 138 -1.86 12.65 -2.82
N LEU A 139 -0.72 12.28 -2.20
CA LEU A 139 -0.45 10.94 -1.67
C LEU A 139 -0.48 10.95 -0.14
N ILE A 140 -1.21 10.03 0.48
CA ILE A 140 -1.23 9.81 1.93
C ILE A 140 -0.85 8.35 2.20
N LEU A 141 0.25 8.14 2.92
CA LEU A 141 0.70 6.82 3.38
C LEU A 141 0.33 6.69 4.87
N ASP A 142 -0.61 5.78 5.19
CA ASP A 142 -0.91 5.38 6.57
C ASP A 142 0.00 4.21 6.95
N MET A 143 0.97 4.47 7.83
CA MET A 143 2.04 3.52 8.14
C MET A 143 1.95 3.01 9.58
N TYR A 144 2.34 1.76 9.80
CA TYR A 144 2.53 1.20 11.13
C TYR A 144 3.70 1.90 11.87
N ALA A 145 3.85 1.60 13.17
CA ALA A 145 4.82 2.23 14.07
C ALA A 145 6.30 1.91 13.77
N GLY A 146 6.59 1.24 12.66
CA GLY A 146 7.92 0.90 12.18
C GLY A 146 8.22 1.62 10.86
N VAL A 147 9.41 2.22 10.76
CA VAL A 147 9.89 2.91 9.56
C VAL A 147 10.56 1.96 8.56
N GLU A 148 10.33 0.64 8.67
CA GLU A 148 10.95 -0.36 7.78
C GLU A 148 10.66 -0.21 6.29
N HIS A 149 9.70 0.64 5.91
CA HIS A 149 9.30 0.89 4.51
C HIS A 149 9.73 2.25 3.96
N LEU A 150 10.57 3.01 4.68
CA LEU A 150 11.14 4.31 4.28
C LEU A 150 12.60 4.21 3.84
#